data_AF-A0A950LAQ6-F1
#
_entry.id   AF-A0A950LAQ6-F1
#
_cell.length_a   1.000
_cell.length_b   1.000
_cell.length_c   1.000
_cell.angle_alpha   90.00
_cell.angle_beta   90.00
_cell.angle_gamma   90.00
#
_symmetry.space_group_name_H-M   'P 1'
#
loop_
_entity.id
_entity.type
_entity.pdbx_description
1 polymer ?
#
loop_
_entity_poly.entity_id
_entity_poly.type
_entity_poly.pdbx_seq_one_letter_code
_entity_poly.pdbx_strand_id
1 'polypeptide(L)'
;MDEHQRSAFSRRQVVGGVGIGMAVAGTKSALASEKDSRISDNGSEASMSDPRSKYPKPPFKRQTQPWPGLALDMDPKPDHGETSYRGSG
;
A
#
# COMPACT_ATOMS: atom_id res chain seq x y z
N MET A 1 -6.38 -17.22 -36.63
CA MET A 1 -5.28 -18.07 -36.13
C MET A 1 -4.38 -17.15 -35.36
N ASP A 2 -4.77 -17.01 -34.10
CA ASP A 2 -4.64 -15.82 -33.29
C ASP A 2 -3.35 -15.81 -32.47
N GLU A 3 -3.03 -14.60 -32.05
CA GLU A 3 -1.78 -14.12 -31.50
C GLU A 3 -1.29 -14.88 -30.26
N HIS A 4 0.02 -15.17 -30.24
CA HIS A 4 0.75 -15.53 -29.02
C HIS A 4 1.81 -14.46 -28.72
N GLN A 5 1.38 -13.31 -28.21
CA GLN A 5 2.27 -12.30 -27.66
C GLN A 5 2.44 -12.51 -26.15
N ARG A 6 3.34 -13.43 -25.77
CA ARG A 6 3.87 -13.52 -24.40
C ARG A 6 5.15 -12.69 -24.33
N SER A 7 5.00 -11.39 -24.09
CA SER A 7 6.13 -10.53 -23.77
C SER A 7 6.17 -10.27 -22.26
N ALA A 8 7.16 -10.88 -21.62
CA ALA A 8 7.54 -10.65 -20.23
C ALA A 8 8.21 -9.27 -20.11
N PHE A 9 7.42 -8.21 -20.05
CA PHE A 9 7.96 -6.87 -19.85
C PHE A 9 8.36 -6.68 -18.38
N SER A 10 9.67 -6.71 -18.15
CA SER A 10 10.32 -6.42 -16.88
C SER A 10 10.17 -4.93 -16.54
N ARG A 11 9.62 -4.66 -15.36
CA ARG A 11 9.39 -3.30 -14.82
C ARG A 11 10.69 -2.56 -14.42
N ARG A 12 11.87 -3.12 -14.72
CA ARG A 12 13.16 -2.72 -14.15
C ARG A 12 14.06 -1.86 -15.06
N GLN A 13 13.66 -1.54 -16.29
CA GLN A 13 14.59 -0.96 -17.28
C GLN A 13 14.44 0.54 -17.57
N VAL A 14 13.82 1.33 -16.69
CA VAL A 14 13.76 2.80 -16.89
C VAL A 14 14.46 3.53 -15.74
N VAL A 15 15.80 3.43 -15.67
CA VAL A 15 16.71 4.49 -15.18
C VAL A 15 18.13 4.09 -15.66
N GLY A 16 18.66 4.85 -16.61
CA GLY A 16 20.04 4.77 -17.10
C GLY A 16 20.35 6.08 -17.79
N GLY A 17 20.95 7.01 -17.06
CA GLY A 17 21.12 8.41 -17.46
C GLY A 17 22.17 8.63 -18.55
N VAL A 18 21.98 9.72 -19.31
CA VAL A 18 22.93 10.49 -20.14
C VAL A 18 22.25 11.88 -20.33
N GLY A 19 22.88 13.06 -20.30
CA GLY A 19 24.29 13.41 -20.33
C GLY A 19 24.55 14.91 -20.09
N ILE A 20 25.84 15.23 -20.12
CA ILE A 20 26.51 16.49 -19.81
C ILE A 20 26.25 17.58 -20.88
N GLY A 21 26.02 18.82 -20.46
CA GLY A 21 26.04 20.02 -21.32
C GLY A 21 26.37 21.29 -20.51
N MET A 22 27.36 22.06 -20.97
CA MET A 22 28.03 23.15 -20.25
C MET A 22 27.28 24.51 -20.24
N ALA A 23 27.33 25.15 -19.05
CA ALA A 23 27.48 26.57 -18.68
C ALA A 23 26.69 27.72 -19.38
N VAL A 24 26.00 28.52 -18.55
CA VAL A 24 25.81 29.98 -18.78
C VAL A 24 26.23 30.73 -17.52
N ALA A 25 27.21 31.63 -17.67
CA ALA A 25 27.76 32.45 -16.60
C ALA A 25 26.79 33.57 -16.19
N GLY A 26 26.46 33.65 -14.91
CA GLY A 26 25.70 34.73 -14.31
C GLY A 26 25.99 34.82 -12.80
N THR A 27 26.73 35.84 -12.39
CA THR A 27 27.16 36.05 -11.01
C THR A 27 25.99 36.44 -10.11
N LYS A 28 25.47 35.52 -9.29
CA LYS A 28 24.93 35.81 -7.96
C LYS A 28 25.28 34.68 -7.01
N SER A 29 26.49 34.77 -6.45
CA SER A 29 26.89 33.97 -5.29
C SER A 29 26.16 34.52 -4.07
N ALA A 30 25.00 33.96 -3.77
CA ALA A 30 24.40 33.95 -2.45
C ALA A 30 23.70 32.60 -2.33
N LEU A 31 24.53 31.61 -2.02
CA LEU A 31 24.20 30.30 -1.52
C LEU A 31 23.49 30.46 -0.15
N ALA A 32 22.32 31.10 -0.13
CA ALA A 32 21.43 31.09 1.02
C ALA A 32 20.50 29.88 0.86
N SER A 33 21.05 28.74 1.26
CA SER A 33 20.29 27.54 1.54
C SER A 33 19.38 27.83 2.74
N GLU A 34 18.21 28.43 2.51
CA GLU A 34 17.12 28.43 3.49
C GLU A 34 16.35 27.13 3.34
N LYS A 35 16.97 26.10 3.91
CA LYS A 35 16.36 24.82 4.25
C LYS A 35 15.31 25.07 5.35
N ASP A 36 14.18 25.66 5.00
CA ASP A 36 12.99 25.59 5.86
C ASP A 36 12.28 24.26 5.56
N SER A 37 12.79 23.24 6.22
CA SER A 37 12.21 21.92 6.36
C SER A 37 10.88 22.01 7.11
N ARG A 38 9.81 22.35 6.39
CA ARG A 38 8.42 22.12 6.81
C ARG A 38 7.71 21.13 5.90
N ILE A 39 8.46 20.14 5.41
CA ILE A 39 7.85 18.85 5.09
C ILE A 39 7.61 18.18 6.44
N SER A 40 6.56 18.64 7.14
CA SER A 40 5.81 17.78 8.05
C SER A 40 5.01 16.86 7.14
N ASP A 41 5.72 15.97 6.44
CA ASP A 41 5.10 14.80 5.83
C ASP A 41 4.76 13.88 6.99
N ASN A 42 3.65 14.23 7.65
CA ASN A 42 2.87 13.32 8.46
C ASN A 42 2.16 12.33 7.51
N GLY A 43 2.91 11.82 6.53
CA GLY A 43 2.53 10.86 5.52
C GLY A 43 2.49 9.52 6.20
N SER A 44 1.38 9.27 6.88
CA SER A 44 0.82 7.95 7.18
C SER A 44 1.90 6.84 7.21
N GLU A 45 2.71 6.82 8.27
CA GLU A 45 3.18 5.57 8.85
C GLU A 45 1.90 4.77 9.12
N ALA A 46 1.44 4.02 8.12
CA ALA A 46 0.33 3.10 8.26
C ALA A 46 0.76 2.18 9.39
N SER A 47 0.23 2.43 10.58
CA SER A 47 0.70 1.78 11.79
C SER A 47 0.61 0.27 11.55
N MET A 48 1.78 -0.35 11.40
CA MET A 48 1.89 -1.76 11.09
C MET A 48 1.32 -2.53 12.29
N SER A 49 0.06 -2.91 12.17
CA SER A 49 -0.67 -3.61 13.22
C SER A 49 -0.17 -5.05 13.28
N ASP A 50 0.13 -5.56 14.48
CA ASP A 50 0.51 -6.97 14.65
C ASP A 50 -0.66 -7.87 14.16
N PRO A 51 -0.47 -8.68 13.09
CA PRO A 51 -1.53 -9.53 12.57
C PRO A 51 -1.98 -10.59 13.58
N ARG A 52 -1.12 -10.96 14.55
CA ARG A 52 -1.45 -11.92 15.60
C ARG A 52 -2.54 -11.40 16.53
N SER A 53 -2.73 -10.09 16.65
CA SER A 53 -3.73 -9.47 17.53
C SER A 53 -4.87 -8.79 16.77
N LYS A 54 -4.86 -8.84 15.43
CA LYS A 54 -5.80 -8.10 14.59
C LYS A 54 -7.25 -8.60 14.65
N TYR A 55 -7.46 -9.86 15.03
CA TYR A 55 -8.77 -10.51 15.01
C TYR A 55 -9.10 -11.20 16.35
N PRO A 56 -10.39 -11.49 16.62
CA PRO A 56 -10.82 -12.19 17.84
C PRO A 56 -10.12 -13.55 18.04
N LYS A 57 -9.87 -13.90 19.30
CA LYS A 57 -9.17 -15.13 19.71
C LYS A 57 -10.06 -15.99 20.60
N PRO A 58 -9.84 -17.32 20.62
CA PRO A 58 -10.56 -18.22 21.52
C PRO A 58 -10.27 -17.89 23.00
N PRO A 59 -11.14 -18.35 23.93
CA PRO A 59 -12.28 -19.24 23.68
C PRO A 59 -13.51 -18.51 23.11
N PHE A 60 -14.11 -19.07 22.08
CA PHE A 60 -15.40 -18.60 21.55
C PHE A 60 -16.56 -19.25 22.32
N LYS A 61 -17.72 -18.60 22.29
CA LYS A 61 -18.95 -19.19 22.83
C LYS A 61 -19.33 -20.43 22.00
N ARG A 62 -19.82 -21.48 22.68
CA ARG A 62 -20.45 -22.61 21.98
C ARG A 62 -21.70 -22.09 21.28
N GLN A 63 -21.77 -22.25 19.97
CA GLN A 63 -22.87 -21.79 19.13
C GLN A 63 -23.19 -22.89 18.12
N THR A 64 -24.45 -23.35 18.13
CA THR A 64 -24.96 -24.35 17.19
C THR A 64 -26.00 -23.68 16.32
N GLN A 65 -25.98 -23.96 15.02
CA GLN A 65 -26.98 -23.48 14.08
C GLN A 65 -27.49 -24.65 13.23
N PRO A 66 -28.80 -24.68 12.89
CA PRO A 66 -29.31 -25.63 11.91
C PRO A 66 -28.73 -25.34 10.53
N TRP A 67 -28.56 -26.36 9.71
CA TRP A 67 -28.08 -26.21 8.34
C TRP A 67 -29.03 -25.32 7.52
N PRO A 68 -28.54 -24.38 6.68
CA PRO A 68 -27.14 -24.14 6.29
C PRO A 68 -26.31 -23.25 7.23
N GLY A 69 -26.90 -22.74 8.32
CA GLY A 69 -26.29 -21.74 9.20
C GLY A 69 -26.28 -20.34 8.58
N LEU A 70 -26.16 -19.31 9.44
CA LEU A 70 -26.12 -17.91 9.05
C LEU A 70 -24.96 -17.21 9.75
N ALA A 71 -24.05 -16.64 8.96
CA ALA A 71 -22.90 -15.87 9.47
C ALA A 71 -23.32 -14.67 10.32
N LEU A 72 -24.50 -14.09 10.04
CA LEU A 72 -25.07 -12.99 10.81
C LEU A 72 -25.35 -13.38 12.27
N ASP A 73 -25.69 -14.65 12.51
CA ASP A 73 -26.13 -15.16 13.81
C ASP A 73 -24.95 -15.75 14.62
N MET A 74 -23.70 -15.52 14.18
CA MET A 74 -22.50 -15.97 14.87
C MET A 74 -21.96 -14.91 15.84
N ASP A 75 -21.33 -15.37 16.92
CA ASP A 75 -20.66 -14.51 17.90
C ASP A 75 -19.19 -14.97 18.14
N PRO A 76 -18.17 -14.18 17.74
CA PRO A 76 -18.28 -12.89 17.05
C PRO A 76 -18.75 -13.05 15.60
N LYS A 77 -19.32 -11.97 15.04
CA LYS A 77 -19.68 -11.91 13.62
C LYS A 77 -18.41 -12.03 12.76
N PRO A 78 -18.39 -12.92 11.74
CA PRO A 78 -17.28 -13.00 10.80
C PRO A 78 -17.03 -11.68 10.06
N ASP A 79 -15.76 -11.34 9.86
CA ASP A 79 -15.32 -10.26 8.97
C ASP A 79 -14.95 -10.88 7.62
N HIS A 80 -15.68 -10.52 6.56
CA HIS A 80 -15.42 -10.97 5.20
C HIS A 80 -14.73 -9.91 4.34
N GLY A 81 -14.23 -8.84 4.97
CA GLY A 81 -13.58 -7.73 4.30
C GLY A 81 -14.55 -6.69 3.76
N GLU A 82 -15.81 -6.69 4.18
CA GLU A 82 -16.84 -5.76 3.70
C GLU A 82 -16.45 -4.29 3.89
N THR A 83 -15.67 -4.01 4.94
CA THR A 83 -15.17 -2.66 5.26
C THR A 83 -13.68 -2.47 4.99
N SER A 84 -12.91 -3.56 4.93
CA SER A 84 -11.44 -3.52 4.86
C SER A 84 -10.87 -3.82 3.48
N TYR A 85 -11.58 -4.57 2.63
CA TYR A 85 -11.10 -4.89 1.28
C TYR A 85 -11.08 -3.67 0.36
N ARG A 86 -9.99 -3.50 -0.39
CA ARG A 86 -9.82 -2.47 -1.42
C ARG A 86 -9.43 -3.14 -2.73
N GLY A 87 -10.28 -3.02 -3.75
CA GLY A 87 -10.02 -3.60 -5.08
C GLY A 87 -8.89 -2.88 -5.81
N SER A 88 -8.17 -3.60 -6.68
CA SER A 88 -7.02 -3.11 -7.45
C SER A 88 -7.26 -3.12 -8.97
N GLY A 89 -8.52 -2.93 -9.39
CA GLY A 89 -8.95 -2.98 -10.80
C GLY A 89 -8.42 -1.84 -11.65
#